data_AF-A0A171AMW2-F1
#
_entry.id   AF-A0A171AMW2-F1
#
_cell.length_a   1.000
_cell.length_b   1.000
_cell.length_c   1.000
_cell.angle_alpha   90.00
_cell.angle_beta   90.00
_cell.angle_gamma   90.00
#
_symmetry.space_group_name_H-M   'P 1'
#
loop_
_entity.id
_entity.type
_entity.pdbx_description
1 polymer ?
#
loop_
_entity_poly.entity_id
_entity_poly.type
_entity_poly.pdbx_seq_one_letter_code
_entity_poly.pdbx_strand_id
1 'polypeptide(L)'
;MCAIHGKNFCMSAKDAFNLLMRNVLRVIVLDKVTDFLFFIGKLVITGSVVAGTYFLIFQRNTLNLHYEGAFPLLAIAVGSYLIAATFFGVYSVAVDTLFLCFLEDCERNDGSVERPYFMSRNLRQILGKRNKKRK
;
A
#
# COMPACT_ATOMS: atom_id res chain seq x y z
N MET A 1 11.38 -7.85 12.10
CA MET A 1 12.17 -7.88 13.35
C MET A 1 12.66 -9.28 13.73
N CYS A 2 11.81 -10.32 13.79
CA CYS A 2 12.23 -11.68 14.16
C CYS A 2 13.38 -12.21 13.31
N ALA A 3 13.24 -12.16 11.98
CA ALA A 3 14.27 -12.64 11.05
C ALA A 3 15.56 -11.78 11.08
N ILE A 4 15.47 -10.53 11.55
CA ILE A 4 16.60 -9.60 11.56
C ILE A 4 17.40 -9.72 12.88
N HIS A 5 16.71 -9.94 13.99
CA HIS A 5 17.31 -9.97 15.34
C HIS A 5 17.39 -11.38 15.95
N GLY A 6 16.76 -12.39 15.35
CA GLY A 6 16.75 -13.78 15.87
C GLY A 6 16.00 -13.95 17.19
N LYS A 7 15.15 -13.00 17.60
CA LYS A 7 14.39 -13.07 18.86
C LYS A 7 13.01 -13.72 18.67
N ASN A 8 12.44 -14.24 19.75
CA ASN A 8 11.06 -14.72 19.81
C ASN A 8 10.06 -13.68 19.28
N PHE A 9 8.91 -14.14 18.75
CA PHE A 9 7.90 -13.30 18.09
C PHE A 9 7.46 -12.12 18.96
N CYS A 10 7.10 -12.39 20.22
CA CYS A 10 6.58 -11.36 21.12
C CYS A 10 7.60 -10.24 21.43
N MET A 11 8.88 -10.59 21.63
CA MET A 11 9.94 -9.59 21.82
C MET A 11 10.17 -8.76 20.56
N SER A 12 10.20 -9.41 19.40
CA SER A 12 10.38 -8.73 18.11
C SER A 12 9.21 -7.83 17.74
N ALA A 13 7.98 -8.23 18.09
CA ALA A 13 6.78 -7.43 17.89
C ALA A 13 6.79 -6.19 18.81
N LYS A 14 7.21 -6.36 20.07
CA LYS A 14 7.39 -5.24 21.01
C LYS A 14 8.42 -4.23 20.50
N ASP A 15 9.56 -4.70 19.99
CA ASP A 15 10.61 -3.84 19.43
C ASP A 15 10.08 -3.09 18.18
N ALA A 16 9.39 -3.79 17.26
CA ALA A 16 8.77 -3.16 16.09
C ALA A 16 7.73 -2.08 16.47
N PHE A 17 6.85 -2.40 17.42
CA PHE A 17 5.82 -1.49 17.89
C PHE A 17 6.41 -0.24 18.55
N ASN A 18 7.45 -0.42 19.38
CA ASN A 18 8.12 0.69 20.03
C ASN A 18 8.80 1.62 18.99
N LEU A 19 9.40 1.04 17.96
CA LEU A 19 10.03 1.77 16.87
C LEU A 19 9.02 2.59 16.04
N LEU A 20 7.83 2.02 15.78
CA LEU A 20 6.70 2.74 15.17
C LEU A 20 6.20 3.87 16.08
N MET A 21 6.03 3.62 17.39
CA MET A 21 5.56 4.62 18.35
C MET A 21 6.51 5.82 18.47
N ARG A 22 7.83 5.61 18.38
CA ARG A 22 8.82 6.70 18.36
C ARG A 22 8.73 7.58 17.10
N ASN A 23 8.13 7.07 16.03
CA ASN A 23 7.92 7.77 14.76
C ASN A 23 6.43 7.91 14.41
N VAL A 24 5.56 7.93 15.42
CA VAL A 24 4.09 7.81 15.24
C VAL A 24 3.51 8.83 14.27
N LEU A 25 4.03 10.07 14.26
CA LEU A 25 3.55 11.10 13.33
C LEU A 25 3.80 10.74 11.87
N ARG A 26 4.95 10.15 11.55
CA ARG A 26 5.26 9.71 10.18
C ARG A 26 4.44 8.50 9.79
N VAL A 27 4.22 7.58 10.73
CA VAL A 27 3.34 6.41 10.54
C VAL A 27 1.93 6.89 10.18
N ILE A 28 1.34 7.77 11.00
CA ILE A 28 -0.02 8.29 10.79
C ILE A 28 -0.15 9.00 9.44
N VAL A 29 0.79 9.87 9.09
CA VAL A 29 0.70 10.60 7.80
C VAL A 29 0.78 9.64 6.62
N LEU A 30 1.70 8.67 6.66
CA LEU A 30 1.85 7.70 5.59
C LEU A 30 0.63 6.79 5.47
N ASP A 31 0.10 6.31 6.60
CA ASP A 31 -1.12 5.51 6.69
C ASP A 31 -2.31 6.24 6.04
N LYS A 32 -2.58 7.49 6.44
CA LYS A 32 -3.70 8.27 5.89
C LYS A 32 -3.56 8.60 4.41
N VAL A 33 -2.34 8.90 3.93
CA VAL A 33 -2.11 9.16 2.51
C VAL A 33 -2.30 7.88 1.69
N THR A 34 -1.79 6.75 2.19
CA THR A 34 -1.88 5.46 1.52
C THR A 34 -3.33 4.97 1.46
N ASP A 35 -4.08 5.11 2.55
CA ASP A 35 -5.52 4.84 2.59
C ASP A 35 -6.30 5.65 1.57
N PHE A 36 -6.02 6.95 1.47
CA PHE A 36 -6.65 7.83 0.49
C PHE A 36 -6.35 7.41 -0.95
N LEU A 37 -5.09 7.07 -1.25
CA LEU A 37 -4.67 6.60 -2.57
C LEU A 37 -5.36 5.29 -2.95
N PHE A 38 -5.44 4.33 -2.03
CA PHE A 38 -6.12 3.06 -2.29
C PHE A 38 -7.64 3.23 -2.38
N PHE A 39 -8.23 4.16 -1.64
CA PHE A 39 -9.65 4.49 -1.78
C PHE A 39 -9.96 5.02 -3.19
N ILE A 40 -9.18 5.99 -3.69
CA ILE A 40 -9.32 6.48 -5.07
C ILE A 40 -9.10 5.34 -6.07
N GLY A 41 -8.07 4.52 -5.86
CA GLY A 41 -7.78 3.37 -6.72
C GLY A 41 -8.96 2.39 -6.84
N LYS A 42 -9.59 2.02 -5.71
CA LYS A 42 -10.78 1.16 -5.69
C LYS A 42 -11.93 1.80 -6.46
N LEU A 43 -12.21 3.08 -6.25
CA LEU A 43 -13.29 3.80 -6.95
C LEU A 43 -13.06 3.88 -8.46
N VAL A 44 -11.83 4.16 -8.90
CA VAL A 44 -11.49 4.25 -10.33
C VAL A 44 -11.61 2.89 -11.01
N ILE A 45 -11.12 1.81 -10.38
CA ILE A 45 -11.22 0.46 -10.94
C ILE A 45 -12.68 0.03 -11.02
N THR A 46 -13.43 0.10 -9.92
CA THR A 46 -14.85 -0.27 -9.92
C THR A 46 -15.66 0.59 -10.89
N GLY A 47 -15.45 1.91 -10.89
CA GLY A 47 -16.16 2.85 -11.76
C GLY A 47 -15.88 2.61 -13.25
N SER A 48 -14.62 2.37 -13.62
CA SER A 48 -14.26 2.09 -15.02
C SER A 48 -14.84 0.77 -15.53
N VAL A 49 -14.85 -0.28 -14.69
CA VAL A 49 -15.47 -1.56 -15.03
C VAL A 49 -16.98 -1.41 -15.20
N VAL A 50 -17.66 -0.74 -14.27
CA VAL A 50 -19.11 -0.49 -14.35
C VAL A 50 -19.48 0.33 -15.57
N ALA A 51 -18.75 1.42 -15.85
CA ALA A 51 -18.99 2.27 -17.01
C ALA A 51 -18.74 1.53 -18.33
N GLY A 52 -17.67 0.74 -18.40
CA GLY A 52 -17.36 -0.10 -19.57
C GLY A 52 -18.46 -1.14 -19.82
N THR A 53 -18.91 -1.83 -18.78
CA THR A 53 -20.02 -2.79 -18.86
C THR A 53 -21.32 -2.12 -19.29
N TYR A 54 -21.66 -0.95 -18.73
CA TYR A 54 -22.85 -0.19 -19.12
C TYR A 54 -22.83 0.17 -20.60
N PHE A 55 -21.70 0.68 -21.10
CA PHE A 55 -21.54 1.02 -22.52
C PHE A 55 -21.69 -0.20 -23.44
N LEU A 56 -21.11 -1.34 -23.07
CA LEU A 56 -21.20 -2.57 -23.88
C LEU A 56 -22.61 -3.17 -23.91
N ILE A 57 -23.34 -3.13 -22.79
CA ILE A 57 -24.70 -3.67 -22.74
C ILE A 57 -25.68 -2.74 -23.46
N PHE A 58 -25.72 -1.45 -23.08
CA PHE A 58 -26.78 -0.54 -23.53
C PHE A 58 -26.49 0.14 -24.87
N GLN A 59 -25.22 0.44 -25.19
CA GLN A 59 -24.89 1.19 -26.41
C GLN A 59 -24.57 0.26 -27.59
N ARG A 60 -24.05 -0.94 -27.33
CA ARG A 60 -23.71 -1.91 -28.38
C ARG A 60 -24.77 -3.00 -28.56
N ASN A 61 -25.75 -3.12 -27.67
CA ASN A 61 -26.80 -4.15 -27.68
C ASN A 61 -26.23 -5.58 -27.88
N THR A 62 -24.97 -5.79 -27.51
CA THR A 62 -24.24 -7.05 -27.80
C THR A 62 -24.63 -8.19 -26.87
N LEU A 63 -25.28 -7.86 -25.74
CA LEU A 63 -25.72 -8.82 -24.73
C LEU A 63 -27.24 -8.69 -24.59
N ASN A 64 -27.99 -9.58 -25.25
CA ASN A 64 -29.44 -9.73 -25.06
C ASN A 64 -29.71 -10.30 -23.65
N LEU A 65 -29.64 -9.43 -22.64
CA LEU A 65 -29.95 -9.77 -21.26
C LEU A 65 -31.47 -9.80 -21.08
N HIS A 66 -32.01 -10.98 -20.80
CA HIS A 66 -33.44 -11.21 -20.50
C HIS A 66 -33.88 -10.67 -19.12
N TYR A 67 -32.93 -10.24 -18.28
CA TYR A 67 -33.18 -9.73 -16.94
C TYR A 67 -33.10 -8.20 -16.93
N GLU A 68 -33.99 -7.55 -16.18
CA GLU A 68 -33.95 -6.13 -15.79
C GLU A 68 -32.48 -5.67 -15.58
N GLY A 69 -31.98 -4.80 -16.46
CA GLY A 69 -30.54 -4.56 -16.68
C GLY A 69 -29.73 -4.10 -15.47
N ALA A 70 -30.38 -3.77 -14.34
CA ALA A 70 -29.74 -3.36 -13.10
C ALA A 70 -29.05 -4.50 -12.33
N PHE A 71 -29.61 -5.72 -12.36
CA PHE A 71 -29.06 -6.86 -11.59
C PHE A 71 -27.65 -7.30 -12.04
N PRO A 72 -27.38 -7.56 -13.33
CA PRO A 72 -26.04 -7.94 -13.78
C PRO A 72 -25.00 -6.82 -13.56
N LEU A 73 -25.41 -5.56 -13.69
CA LEU A 73 -24.56 -4.40 -13.43
C LEU A 73 -24.18 -4.29 -11.95
N LEU A 74 -25.12 -4.52 -11.04
CA LEU A 74 -24.85 -4.56 -9.61
C LEU A 74 -23.91 -5.72 -9.25
N ALA A 75 -24.12 -6.91 -9.81
CA ALA A 75 -23.26 -8.06 -9.58
C ALA A 75 -21.80 -7.78 -10.03
N ILE A 76 -21.62 -7.15 -11.19
CA ILE A 76 -20.30 -6.76 -11.71
C ILE A 76 -19.68 -5.64 -10.85
N ALA A 77 -20.47 -4.67 -10.38
CA ALA A 77 -20.01 -3.63 -9.48
C ALA A 77 -19.48 -4.22 -8.16
N VAL A 78 -20.23 -5.13 -7.53
CA VAL A 78 -19.80 -5.80 -6.29
C VAL A 78 -18.58 -6.68 -6.54
N GLY A 79 -18.58 -7.50 -7.60
CA GLY A 79 -17.46 -8.38 -7.93
C GLY A 79 -16.17 -7.61 -8.20
N SER A 80 -16.22 -6.55 -9.00
CA SER A 80 -15.05 -5.71 -9.30
C SER A 80 -14.55 -4.97 -8.07
N TYR A 81 -15.44 -4.49 -7.18
CA TYR A 81 -15.05 -3.87 -5.92
C TYR A 81 -14.35 -4.85 -4.98
N LEU A 82 -14.86 -6.08 -4.84
CA LEU A 82 -14.22 -7.10 -4.01
C LEU A 82 -12.82 -7.43 -4.51
N ILE A 83 -12.66 -7.64 -5.83
CA ILE A 83 -11.36 -7.90 -6.45
C ILE A 83 -10.41 -6.73 -6.18
N ALA A 84 -10.83 -5.49 -6.46
CA ALA A 84 -10.02 -4.30 -6.19
C ALA A 84 -9.63 -4.21 -4.70
N ALA A 85 -10.58 -4.46 -3.79
CA ALA A 85 -10.34 -4.43 -2.35
C ALA A 85 -9.29 -5.45 -1.91
N THR A 86 -9.35 -6.69 -2.42
CA THR A 86 -8.35 -7.73 -2.12
C THR A 86 -6.96 -7.33 -2.60
N PHE A 87 -6.84 -6.85 -3.86
CA PHE A 87 -5.55 -6.43 -4.40
C PHE A 87 -4.95 -5.27 -3.60
N PHE A 88 -5.72 -4.21 -3.36
CA PHE A 88 -5.24 -3.07 -2.57
C PHE A 88 -4.94 -3.43 -1.11
N GLY A 89 -5.59 -4.44 -0.55
CA GLY A 89 -5.24 -4.98 0.77
C GLY A 89 -3.81 -5.54 0.82
N VAL A 90 -3.39 -6.27 -0.20
CA VAL A 90 -2.00 -6.76 -0.30
C VAL A 90 -1.01 -5.60 -0.43
N TYR A 91 -1.35 -4.59 -1.24
CA TYR A 91 -0.52 -3.39 -1.37
C TYR A 91 -0.37 -2.63 -0.05
N SER A 92 -1.42 -2.56 0.77
CA SER A 92 -1.35 -1.92 2.10
C SER A 92 -0.33 -2.57 3.01
N VAL A 93 -0.40 -3.91 3.16
CA VAL A 93 0.55 -4.64 4.00
C VAL A 93 1.99 -4.52 3.45
N ALA A 94 2.15 -4.48 2.12
CA ALA A 94 3.46 -4.26 1.50
C ALA A 94 4.02 -2.86 1.83
N VAL A 95 3.19 -1.81 1.80
CA VAL A 95 3.60 -0.46 2.18
C VAL A 95 4.00 -0.39 3.65
N ASP A 96 3.22 -0.99 4.56
CA ASP A 96 3.52 -1.03 5.99
C ASP A 96 4.85 -1.72 6.30
N THR A 97 5.09 -2.86 5.65
CA THR A 97 6.33 -3.63 5.84
C THR A 97 7.55 -2.88 5.29
N LEU A 98 7.43 -2.23 4.12
CA LEU A 98 8.49 -1.37 3.58
C LEU A 98 8.78 -0.19 4.51
N PHE A 99 7.74 0.42 5.07
CA PHE A 99 7.89 1.54 5.99
C PHE A 99 8.55 1.12 7.30
N LEU A 100 8.18 -0.05 7.84
CA LEU A 100 8.84 -0.62 9.01
C LEU A 100 10.33 -0.89 8.75
N CYS A 101 10.67 -1.48 7.60
CA CYS A 101 12.06 -1.69 7.19
C CYS A 101 12.82 -0.37 7.05
N PHE A 102 12.17 0.68 6.55
CA PHE A 102 12.75 2.01 6.46
C PHE A 102 13.05 2.62 7.82
N LEU A 103 12.13 2.51 8.78
CA LEU A 103 12.34 3.05 10.12
C LEU A 103 13.45 2.28 10.86
N GLU A 104 13.53 0.96 10.69
CA GLU A 104 14.64 0.14 11.21
C GLU A 104 15.99 0.58 10.62
N ASP A 105 16.05 0.82 9.30
CA ASP A 105 17.25 1.34 8.65
C ASP A 105 17.63 2.73 9.19
N CYS A 106 16.64 3.56 9.50
CA CYS A 106 16.87 4.88 10.12
C CYS A 106 17.41 4.81 11.55
N GLU A 107 17.04 3.78 12.32
CA GLU A 107 17.51 3.61 13.70
C GLU A 107 18.91 2.99 13.76
N ARG A 108 19.21 2.06 12.84
CA ARG A 108 20.52 1.38 12.81
C ARG A 108 21.62 2.17 12.11
N ASN A 109 21.26 2.92 11.07
CA ASN A 109 22.21 3.60 10.21
C ASN A 109 22.09 5.13 10.35
N ASP A 110 23.22 5.81 10.31
CA ASP A 110 23.32 7.27 10.44
C ASP A 110 23.69 7.96 9.11
N GLY A 111 23.92 7.16 8.05
CA GLY A 111 24.36 7.65 6.75
C GLY A 111 25.86 7.95 6.67
N SER A 112 26.65 7.54 7.67
CA SER A 112 28.12 7.59 7.63
C SER A 112 28.69 6.59 6.62
N VAL A 113 30.00 6.68 6.37
CA VAL A 113 30.70 5.72 5.48
C VAL A 113 30.73 4.33 6.11
N GLU A 114 30.73 4.24 7.45
CA GLU A 114 30.72 2.98 8.20
C GLU A 114 29.31 2.38 8.32
N ARG A 115 28.26 3.23 8.41
CA ARG A 115 26.85 2.82 8.54
C ARG A 115 25.95 3.58 7.56
N PRO A 116 26.04 3.29 6.26
CA PRO A 116 25.22 3.95 5.24
C PRO A 116 23.76 3.50 5.31
N TYR A 117 22.81 4.34 4.89
CA TYR A 117 21.42 3.92 4.68
C TYR A 117 21.33 2.94 3.50
N PHE A 118 20.66 1.81 3.72
CA PHE A 118 20.46 0.76 2.74
C PHE A 118 19.09 0.82 2.04
N MET A 119 18.17 1.67 2.52
CA MET A 119 16.88 1.95 1.87
C MET A 119 17.03 2.38 0.40
N SER A 120 15.95 2.20 -0.38
CA SER A 120 15.94 2.54 -1.81
C SER A 120 16.25 4.02 -2.06
N ARG A 121 16.89 4.32 -3.22
CA ARG A 121 17.32 5.68 -3.56
C ARG A 121 16.14 6.67 -3.61
N ASN A 122 15.01 6.23 -4.18
CA ASN A 122 13.80 7.06 -4.30
C ASN A 122 13.23 7.39 -2.92
N LEU A 123 13.09 6.37 -2.04
CA LEU A 123 12.57 6.57 -0.69
C LEU A 123 13.46 7.48 0.14
N ARG A 124 14.78 7.28 0.03
CA ARG A 124 15.78 8.14 0.66
C ARG A 124 15.68 9.60 0.23
N GLN A 125 15.45 9.85 -1.05
CA GLN A 125 15.29 11.19 -1.61
C GLN A 125 13.98 11.85 -1.13
N ILE A 126 12.85 11.13 -1.16
CA ILE A 126 11.54 11.61 -0.70
C ILE A 126 11.61 12.03 0.77
N LEU A 127 12.36 11.30 1.59
CA LEU A 127 12.46 11.52 3.04
C LEU A 127 13.65 12.39 3.45
N GLY A 128 14.37 12.98 2.48
CA GLY A 128 15.46 13.92 2.74
C GLY A 128 16.69 13.31 3.43
N LYS A 129 16.86 11.99 3.40
CA LYS A 129 18.04 11.30 3.95
C LYS A 129 19.14 11.21 2.88
N ARG A 130 20.42 11.26 3.25
CA ARG A 130 21.55 11.10 2.32
C ARG A 130 22.70 10.37 2.99
N ASN A 131 23.36 9.48 2.23
CA ASN A 131 24.63 8.89 2.66
C ASN A 131 25.76 9.87 2.37
N LYS A 132 26.66 10.04 3.33
CA LYS A 132 27.89 10.81 3.16
C LYS A 132 28.76 10.09 2.13
N LYS A 133 29.19 10.79 1.09
CA LYS A 133 30.15 10.25 0.12
C LYS A 133 31.52 10.15 0.79
N ARG A 134 32.24 9.06 0.55
CA ARG A 134 33.66 8.96 0.93
C ARG A 134 34.40 10.06 0.16
N LYS A 135 35.04 10.98 0.90
CA LYS A 135 35.96 11.96 0.32
C LYS A 135 37.17 11.25 -0.27
#